data_AF-A0A7T8K0J4-F1
#
_entry.id   AF-A0A7T8K0J4-F1
#
_cell.length_a   1.000
_cell.length_b   1.000
_cell.length_c   1.000
_cell.angle_alpha   90.00
_cell.angle_beta   90.00
_cell.angle_gamma   90.00
#
_symmetry.space_group_name_H-M   'P 1'
#
loop_
_entity.id
_entity.type
_entity.pdbx_description
1 polymer ?
#
loop_
_entity_poly.entity_id
_entity_poly.type
_entity_poly.pdbx_seq_one_letter_code
_entity_poly.pdbx_strand_id
1 'polypeptide(L)'
;LQSEVQSIISKESGADADIFVHEGDHIELGSLKLNVHNTPGHTNGCITFVSHENGCAFTGDALLIRGCGRTDFQQGNAIKLYDNVWNKILSLPEDYILYPAHDYQGEYL
;
A
#
# COMPACT_ATOMS: atom_id res chain seq x y z
N LEU A 1 21.13 -19.67 -11.77
CA LEU A 1 19.68 -19.43 -11.76
C LEU A 1 19.51 -17.93 -11.70
N GLN A 2 19.30 -17.27 -12.85
CA GLN A 2 18.89 -15.86 -12.83
C GLN A 2 17.52 -15.84 -12.17
N SER A 3 17.40 -15.28 -10.96
CA SER A 3 16.09 -14.86 -10.47
C SER A 3 15.71 -13.66 -11.32
N GLU A 4 14.80 -13.85 -12.26
CA GLU A 4 14.22 -12.73 -13.00
C GLU A 4 13.51 -11.80 -12.01
N VAL A 5 13.75 -10.49 -12.15
CA VAL A 5 13.04 -9.49 -11.36
C VAL A 5 11.58 -9.51 -11.79
N GLN A 6 10.67 -9.71 -10.85
CA GLN A 6 9.23 -9.75 -11.12
C GLN A 6 8.56 -8.48 -10.61
N SER A 7 7.74 -7.88 -11.46
CA SER A 7 6.86 -6.78 -11.12
C SER A 7 5.58 -7.32 -10.44
N ILE A 8 5.10 -6.59 -9.43
CA ILE A 8 3.89 -6.95 -8.68
C ILE A 8 2.95 -5.75 -8.70
N ILE A 9 1.67 -6.00 -9.00
CA ILE A 9 0.64 -4.96 -8.98
C ILE A 9 -0.70 -5.50 -8.50
N SER A 10 -1.55 -4.63 -7.94
CA SER A 10 -2.95 -5.00 -7.68
C SER A 10 -3.66 -5.36 -8.97
N LYS A 11 -4.42 -6.46 -8.98
CA LYS A 11 -5.24 -6.84 -10.13
C LYS A 11 -6.26 -5.74 -10.49
N GLU A 12 -6.75 -5.01 -9.49
CA GLU A 12 -7.75 -3.95 -9.65
C GLU A 12 -7.21 -2.71 -10.39
N SER A 13 -5.88 -2.57 -10.51
CA SER A 13 -5.26 -1.45 -11.24
C SER A 13 -5.55 -1.45 -12.74
N GLY A 14 -5.80 -2.63 -13.33
CA GLY A 14 -5.93 -2.80 -14.77
C GLY A 14 -4.64 -2.60 -15.58
N ALA A 15 -3.47 -2.47 -14.93
CA ALA A 15 -2.16 -2.37 -15.58
C ALA A 15 -1.51 -3.75 -15.75
N ASP A 16 -0.39 -3.82 -16.49
CA ASP A 16 0.36 -5.06 -16.73
C ASP A 16 1.48 -5.24 -15.71
N ALA A 17 1.67 -6.49 -15.25
CA ALA A 17 2.77 -6.91 -14.39
C ALA A 17 2.98 -8.43 -14.51
N ASP A 18 4.10 -8.93 -13.98
CA ASP A 18 4.41 -10.36 -13.94
C ASP A 18 3.52 -11.10 -12.93
N ILE A 19 3.18 -10.44 -11.82
CA ILE A 19 2.36 -10.98 -10.74
C ILE A 19 1.24 -9.99 -10.39
N PHE A 20 0.03 -10.53 -10.29
CA PHE A 20 -1.14 -9.81 -9.81
C PHE A 20 -1.48 -10.25 -8.39
N VAL A 21 -1.76 -9.29 -7.50
CA VAL A 21 -2.17 -9.55 -6.12
C VAL A 21 -3.57 -9.00 -5.80
N HIS A 22 -4.18 -9.60 -4.79
CA HIS A 22 -5.51 -9.31 -4.27
C HIS A 22 -5.48 -9.10 -2.74
N GLU A 23 -6.60 -8.64 -2.17
CA GLU A 23 -6.79 -8.57 -0.71
C GLU A 23 -6.52 -9.94 -0.07
N GLY A 24 -5.70 -9.96 0.98
CA GLY A 24 -5.41 -11.17 1.75
C GLY A 24 -4.30 -12.05 1.18
N ASP A 25 -3.79 -11.72 -0.02
CA ASP A 25 -2.56 -12.34 -0.52
C ASP A 25 -1.36 -11.95 0.36
N HIS A 26 -0.26 -12.69 0.20
CA HIS A 26 1.02 -12.33 0.79
C HIS A 26 2.16 -12.56 -0.18
N ILE A 27 3.20 -11.75 -0.04
CA ILE A 27 4.44 -11.84 -0.81
C ILE A 27 5.56 -12.22 0.16
N GLU A 28 6.35 -13.20 -0.22
CA GLU A 28 7.51 -13.66 0.54
C GLU A 28 8.81 -13.28 -0.19
N LEU A 29 9.64 -12.49 0.48
CA LEU A 29 10.95 -12.03 0.00
C LEU A 29 12.03 -12.48 0.99
N GLY A 30 12.52 -13.71 0.83
CA GLY A 30 13.39 -14.32 1.83
C GLY A 30 12.63 -14.53 3.14
N SER A 31 13.06 -13.87 4.21
CA SER A 31 12.36 -13.89 5.51
C SER A 31 11.29 -12.80 5.64
N LEU A 32 11.19 -11.86 4.70
CA LEU A 32 10.19 -10.79 4.75
C LEU A 32 8.86 -11.31 4.24
N LYS A 33 7.82 -11.21 5.07
CA LYS A 33 6.43 -11.46 4.69
C LYS A 33 5.65 -10.15 4.63
N LEU A 34 5.03 -9.88 3.48
CA LEU A 34 4.19 -8.70 3.23
C LEU A 34 2.76 -9.15 2.93
N ASN A 35 1.82 -8.78 3.81
CA ASN A 35 0.39 -9.03 3.60
C ASN A 35 -0.19 -7.91 2.74
N VAL A 36 -1.03 -8.28 1.78
CA VAL A 36 -1.64 -7.35 0.83
C VAL A 36 -3.00 -6.91 1.35
N HIS A 37 -3.16 -5.60 1.56
CA HIS A 37 -4.43 -4.96 1.85
C HIS A 37 -4.79 -4.00 0.72
N ASN A 38 -5.93 -4.22 0.07
CA ASN A 38 -6.50 -3.25 -0.87
C ASN A 38 -6.87 -1.98 -0.12
N THR A 39 -6.29 -0.86 -0.52
CA THR A 39 -6.56 0.46 0.05
C THR A 39 -6.92 1.45 -1.06
N PRO A 40 -7.96 1.17 -1.87
CA PRO A 40 -8.36 2.04 -2.97
C PRO A 40 -8.88 3.38 -2.45
N GLY A 41 -8.64 4.43 -3.24
CA GLY A 41 -9.03 5.78 -2.88
C GLY A 41 -8.23 6.82 -3.64
N HIS A 42 -6.89 6.74 -3.56
CA HIS A 42 -6.01 7.50 -4.45
C HIS A 42 -6.17 7.03 -5.90
N THR A 43 -6.08 5.70 -6.10
CA THR A 43 -6.53 5.01 -7.32
C THR A 43 -7.43 3.82 -6.95
N ASN A 44 -8.06 3.17 -7.93
CA ASN A 44 -8.76 1.90 -7.72
C ASN A 44 -7.82 0.72 -7.43
N GLY A 45 -6.54 0.80 -7.81
CA GLY A 45 -5.54 -0.26 -7.66
C GLY A 45 -4.58 -0.09 -6.48
N CYS A 46 -4.78 0.91 -5.61
CA CYS A 46 -3.91 1.12 -4.45
C CYS A 46 -3.99 -0.06 -3.47
N ILE A 47 -2.82 -0.51 -3.04
CA ILE A 47 -2.63 -1.51 -1.99
C ILE A 47 -1.65 -0.98 -0.94
N THR A 48 -1.82 -1.43 0.29
CA THR A 48 -0.89 -1.27 1.40
C THR A 48 -0.27 -2.63 1.70
N PHE A 49 1.05 -2.70 1.78
CA PHE A 49 1.76 -3.89 2.22
C PHE A 49 2.03 -3.82 3.72
N VAL A 50 1.68 -4.86 4.47
CA VAL A 50 1.85 -4.90 5.93
C VAL A 50 2.79 -6.02 6.33
N SER A 51 3.87 -5.70 7.04
CA SER A 51 4.76 -6.68 7.65
C SER A 51 4.52 -6.72 9.16
N HIS A 52 3.70 -7.68 9.60
CA HIS A 52 3.37 -7.80 11.01
C HIS A 52 4.57 -8.14 11.89
N GLU A 53 5.50 -8.95 11.37
CA GLU A 53 6.71 -9.36 12.09
C GLU A 53 7.68 -8.20 12.32
N ASN A 54 7.69 -7.22 11.42
CA ASN A 54 8.56 -6.05 11.50
C ASN A 54 7.84 -4.80 12.02
N GLY A 55 6.56 -4.90 12.37
CA GLY A 55 5.77 -3.77 12.87
C GLY A 55 5.76 -2.58 11.89
N CYS A 56 5.56 -2.82 10.59
CA CYS A 56 5.55 -1.74 9.61
C CYS A 56 4.56 -1.97 8.46
N ALA A 57 4.19 -0.87 7.80
CA ALA A 57 3.36 -0.89 6.61
C ALA A 57 3.87 0.09 5.55
N PHE A 58 3.76 -0.30 4.27
CA PHE A 58 4.04 0.55 3.12
C PHE A 58 2.72 1.01 2.52
N THR A 59 2.37 2.27 2.74
CA THR A 59 0.99 2.79 2.55
C THR A 59 0.72 3.34 1.15
N GLY A 60 1.72 3.31 0.27
CA GLY A 60 1.63 3.94 -1.05
C GLY A 60 1.28 5.43 -0.91
N ASP A 61 0.38 5.89 -1.76
CA ASP A 61 -0.22 7.22 -1.67
C ASP A 61 -1.59 7.22 -0.96
N ALA A 62 -1.99 6.10 -0.32
CA ALA A 62 -3.23 6.08 0.45
C ALA A 62 -3.10 6.94 1.72
N LEU A 63 -1.96 6.84 2.41
CA LEU A 63 -1.63 7.68 3.55
C LEU A 63 -0.19 8.18 3.41
N LEU A 64 -0.01 9.49 3.54
CA LEU A 64 1.28 10.17 3.52
C LEU A 64 1.61 10.70 4.93
N ILE A 65 2.84 11.15 5.14
CA ILE A 65 3.21 11.89 6.35
C ILE A 65 2.37 13.16 6.39
N ARG A 66 1.47 13.24 7.38
CA ARG A 66 0.56 14.38 7.60
C ARG A 66 -0.30 14.75 6.37
N GLY A 67 -0.58 13.78 5.50
CA GLY A 67 -1.35 14.00 4.27
C GLY A 67 -1.89 12.71 3.66
N CYS A 68 -2.45 12.82 2.46
CA CYS A 68 -2.85 11.67 1.65
C CYS A 68 -2.72 12.03 0.17
N GLY A 69 -2.67 11.01 -0.69
CA GLY A 69 -2.69 11.20 -2.13
C GLY A 69 -3.98 11.83 -2.63
N ARG A 70 -3.90 12.52 -3.77
CA ARG A 70 -5.07 13.10 -4.45
C ARG A 70 -6.09 12.04 -4.84
N THR A 71 -7.36 12.40 -5.03
CA THR A 71 -8.43 11.42 -5.34
C THR A 71 -9.31 11.79 -6.53
N ASP A 72 -8.81 12.67 -7.40
CA ASP A 72 -9.54 13.26 -8.52
C ASP A 72 -9.11 12.71 -9.90
N PHE A 73 -8.16 11.75 -9.92
CA PHE A 73 -7.67 11.04 -11.11
C PHE A 73 -7.70 9.54 -10.89
N GLN A 74 -7.44 8.73 -11.94
CA GLN A 74 -7.19 7.28 -11.83
C GLN A 74 -8.27 6.52 -11.03
N GLN A 75 -9.54 6.87 -11.30
CA GLN A 75 -10.70 6.30 -10.62
C GLN A 75 -10.69 6.52 -9.09
N GLY A 76 -10.01 7.58 -8.64
CA GLY A 76 -9.93 7.99 -7.25
C GLY A 76 -11.28 8.34 -6.64
N ASN A 77 -11.37 8.18 -5.33
CA ASN A 77 -12.58 8.42 -4.55
C ASN A 77 -12.22 8.76 -3.09
N ALA A 78 -12.49 10.00 -2.68
CA ALA A 78 -12.16 10.49 -1.34
C ALA A 78 -12.85 9.73 -0.20
N ILE A 79 -14.10 9.30 -0.40
CA ILE A 79 -14.86 8.54 0.61
C ILE A 79 -14.23 7.18 0.81
N LYS A 80 -13.92 6.46 -0.29
CA LYS A 80 -13.22 5.18 -0.22
C LYS A 80 -11.83 5.33 0.39
N LEU A 81 -11.11 6.41 0.07
CA LEU A 81 -9.80 6.67 0.66
C LEU A 81 -9.91 6.80 2.17
N TYR A 82 -10.82 7.65 2.64
CA TYR A 82 -11.07 7.87 4.06
C TYR A 82 -11.39 6.55 4.77
N ASP A 83 -12.36 5.78 4.25
CA ASP A 83 -12.78 4.52 4.85
C ASP A 83 -11.64 3.51 4.92
N ASN A 84 -10.81 3.39 3.87
CA ASN A 84 -9.70 2.44 3.87
C ASN A 84 -8.55 2.89 4.78
N VAL A 85 -8.22 4.18 4.83
CA VAL A 85 -7.20 4.70 5.75
C VAL A 85 -7.59 4.39 7.19
N TRP A 86 -8.82 4.69 7.61
CA TRP A 86 -9.27 4.45 8.98
C TRP A 86 -9.39 2.98 9.33
N ASN A 87 -10.00 2.18 8.46
CA ASN A 87 -10.34 0.79 8.80
C ASN A 87 -9.22 -0.21 8.53
N LYS A 88 -8.20 0.14 7.72
CA LYS A 88 -7.11 -0.79 7.36
C LYS A 88 -5.71 -0.31 7.74
N ILE A 89 -5.44 1.00 7.72
CA ILE A 89 -4.10 1.53 7.99
C ILE A 89 -4.01 2.00 9.44
N LEU A 90 -4.91 2.89 9.86
CA LEU A 90 -4.94 3.43 11.23
C LEU A 90 -5.59 2.49 12.25
N SER A 91 -6.08 1.33 11.82
CA SER A 91 -6.52 0.23 12.67
C SER A 91 -5.38 -0.75 13.01
N LEU A 92 -4.21 -0.60 12.38
CA LEU A 92 -3.00 -1.33 12.75
C LEU A 92 -2.53 -0.92 14.16
N PRO A 93 -1.71 -1.74 14.83
CA PRO A 93 -1.14 -1.38 16.13
C PRO A 93 -0.41 -0.02 16.08
N GLU A 94 -0.57 0.78 17.14
CA GLU A 94 -0.09 2.17 17.18
C GLU A 94 1.44 2.31 17.06
N ASP A 95 2.19 1.24 17.35
CA ASP A 95 3.64 1.17 17.24
C ASP A 95 4.14 0.85 15.82
N TYR A 96 3.23 0.65 14.86
CA TYR A 96 3.64 0.37 13.48
C TYR A 96 4.21 1.60 12.77
N ILE A 97 5.36 1.42 12.14
CA ILE A 97 5.97 2.45 11.30
C ILE A 97 5.28 2.45 9.92
N LEU A 98 4.83 3.62 9.47
CA LEU A 98 4.14 3.80 8.19
C LEU A 98 5.08 4.48 7.18
N TYR A 99 5.39 3.76 6.10
CA TYR A 99 6.25 4.23 5.01
C TYR A 99 5.41 4.61 3.78
N PRO A 100 5.27 5.91 3.47
CA PRO A 100 4.55 6.35 2.28
C PRO A 100 5.37 6.14 1.00
N ALA A 101 4.71 6.19 -0.16
CA ALA A 101 5.41 6.21 -1.45
C ALA A 101 6.10 7.55 -1.74
N HIS A 102 5.55 8.65 -1.20
CA HIS A 102 6.08 10.00 -1.40
C HIS A 102 6.13 10.77 -0.09
N ASP A 103 7.10 11.68 -0.03
CA ASP A 103 7.13 12.80 0.90
C ASP A 103 7.66 14.02 0.15
N TYR A 104 7.13 15.19 0.48
CA TYR A 104 7.47 16.45 -0.17
C TYR A 104 8.04 17.48 0.80
N GLN A 105 8.15 17.15 2.08
CA GLN A 105 8.66 18.04 3.12
C GLN A 105 10.04 17.62 3.67
N GLY A 106 10.55 16.45 3.29
CA GLY A 106 11.79 15.90 3.85
C GLY A 106 11.65 15.58 5.33
N GLU A 107 10.43 15.25 5.76
CA GLU A 107 10.17 14.91 7.15
C GLU A 107 10.58 13.45 7.38
N TYR A 108 11.51 13.26 8.31
CA TYR A 108 11.88 11.96 8.84
C TYR A 108 11.52 11.97 10.33
N LEU A 109 10.76 10.97 10.78
CA LEU A 109 10.55 10.67 12.20
C LEU A 109 11.57 9.62 12.65
#